data_AF-A0A673NNQ3-F1
#
_entry.id   AF-A0A673NNQ3-F1
#
_cell.length_a   1.000
_cell.length_b   1.000
_cell.length_c   1.000
_cell.angle_alpha   90.00
_cell.angle_beta   90.00
_cell.angle_gamma   90.00
#
_symmetry.space_group_name_H-M   'P 1'
#
loop_
_entity.id
_entity.type
_entity.pdbx_description
1 polymer ?
#
loop_
_entity_poly.entity_id
_entity_poly.type
_entity_poly.pdbx_seq_one_letter_code
_entity_poly.pdbx_strand_id
1 'polypeptide(L)'
;MWSAISTPANLCLQILPHPADHWLMLRPMSLRKRSSSAECSSSSLAMLVFDEQVFIYTQIRTINTGYHTHFLWFQDMEVSPNELMNILNKIISKHGDLKTDGFTIESCRSMVAVMDSDSTGKLGFHEFKHIWNNIKKWQGVYKSYDRDRSGTIGADELPAAFRAAGFPLNDQLFQMIIRRYSDENGNMDFDNYIGCLVRLDAMCRAFKTLDKDNDGTIKVNVQEWLQLTMYS
;
A
#
# COMPACT_ATOMS: atom_id res chain seq x y z
N MET A 1 9.77 -9.25 37.64
CA MET A 1 9.87 -7.81 37.97
C MET A 1 9.18 -7.06 36.84
N TRP A 2 8.21 -6.20 37.15
CA TRP A 2 7.30 -5.60 36.16
C TRP A 2 7.93 -4.31 35.64
N SER A 3 8.18 -4.20 34.34
CA SER A 3 8.67 -2.96 33.73
C SER A 3 7.49 -2.26 33.05
N ALA A 4 6.97 -1.18 33.64
CA ALA A 4 6.03 -0.29 32.97
C ALA A 4 6.82 0.74 32.16
N ILE A 5 6.55 0.86 30.85
CA ILE A 5 7.16 1.87 30.00
C ILE A 5 6.12 2.97 29.76
N SER A 6 6.45 4.19 30.17
CA SER A 6 5.64 5.38 29.90
C SER A 6 5.91 5.87 28.48
N THR A 7 4.87 5.99 27.65
CA THR A 7 4.96 6.61 26.33
C THR A 7 4.52 8.10 26.40
N PRO A 8 5.00 8.98 25.52
CA PRO A 8 4.60 10.40 25.50
C PRO A 8 3.10 10.62 25.25
N ALA A 9 2.38 9.58 24.79
CA ALA A 9 0.96 9.60 24.49
C ALA A 9 0.13 8.70 25.42
N ASN A 10 0.28 8.80 26.75
CA ASN A 10 -0.65 8.24 27.76
C ASN A 10 -1.13 6.77 27.57
N LEU A 11 -0.39 5.92 26.84
CA LEU A 11 -0.67 4.49 26.69
C LEU A 11 0.30 3.71 27.59
N CYS A 12 -0.23 3.15 28.67
CA CYS A 12 0.45 2.12 29.44
C CYS A 12 0.28 0.79 28.69
N LEU A 13 1.38 0.26 28.17
CA LEU A 13 1.41 -1.10 27.61
C LEU A 13 1.97 -2.05 28.66
N GLN A 14 1.28 -3.17 28.87
CA GLN A 14 1.73 -4.22 29.78
C GLN A 14 2.47 -5.30 28.98
N ILE A 15 3.74 -5.52 29.33
CA ILE A 15 4.56 -6.60 28.78
C ILE A 15 4.31 -7.85 29.61
N LEU A 16 3.74 -8.91 29.01
CA LEU A 16 3.62 -10.22 29.65
C LEU A 16 4.64 -11.19 29.04
N PRO A 17 5.44 -11.90 29.85
CA PRO A 17 6.27 -12.99 29.35
C PRO A 17 5.40 -14.22 29.02
N HIS A 18 5.56 -14.78 27.82
CA HIS A 18 4.97 -16.08 27.44
C HIS A 18 6.02 -17.18 27.66
N PRO A 19 5.65 -18.37 28.18
CA PRO A 19 6.61 -19.43 28.51
C PRO A 19 7.06 -20.30 27.33
N ALA A 20 6.73 -19.93 26.09
CA ALA A 20 7.24 -20.58 24.90
C ALA A 20 7.42 -19.52 23.80
N ASP A 21 8.65 -19.41 23.34
CA ASP A 21 9.13 -18.63 22.20
C ASP A 21 9.31 -17.10 22.40
N HIS A 22 10.50 -16.66 22.01
CA HIS A 22 11.19 -15.40 22.28
C HIS A 22 10.53 -14.11 21.73
N TRP A 23 9.23 -13.88 21.92
CA TRP A 23 8.61 -12.58 21.57
C TRP A 23 7.60 -12.09 22.60
N LEU A 24 7.61 -10.76 22.84
CA LEU A 24 6.77 -10.05 23.81
C LEU A 24 5.44 -9.62 23.17
N MET A 25 4.30 -9.96 23.80
CA MET A 25 3.00 -9.39 23.45
C MET A 25 2.76 -8.07 24.18
N LEU A 26 2.24 -7.06 23.46
CA LEU A 26 1.72 -5.81 24.04
C LEU A 26 0.19 -5.80 23.93
N ARG A 27 -0.51 -5.69 25.06
CA ARG A 27 -1.96 -5.41 25.10
C ARG A 27 -2.19 -3.92 25.40
N PRO A 28 -3.13 -3.24 24.70
CA PRO A 28 -3.56 -1.91 25.10
C PRO A 28 -4.42 -1.99 26.37
N MET A 29 -4.02 -1.27 27.43
CA MET A 29 -4.84 -1.09 28.63
C MET A 29 -5.49 0.31 28.59
N SER A 30 -6.75 0.42 29.00
CA SER A 30 -7.54 1.65 28.87
C SER A 30 -6.89 2.87 29.53
N LEU A 31 -6.95 4.01 28.85
CA LEU A 31 -6.46 5.33 29.26
C LEU A 31 -6.77 5.67 30.72
N ARG A 32 -5.74 5.87 31.55
CA ARG A 32 -5.85 6.60 32.83
C ARG A 32 -4.76 7.66 32.88
N LYS A 33 -5.16 8.93 32.80
CA LYS A 33 -4.26 10.10 32.84
C LYS A 33 -3.45 10.13 34.15
N ARG A 34 -2.12 10.22 34.06
CA ARG A 34 -1.28 10.81 35.12
C ARG A 34 -0.08 11.55 34.54
N SER A 35 0.21 12.67 35.19
CA SER A 35 1.14 13.73 34.84
C SER A 35 2.63 13.41 35.10
N SER A 36 3.47 14.17 34.38
CA SER A 36 4.85 14.62 34.67
C SER A 36 6.07 13.68 34.47
N SER A 37 6.90 14.10 33.50
CA SER A 37 8.38 14.22 33.47
C SER A 37 9.26 13.00 33.82
N ALA A 38 10.02 12.50 32.83
CA ALA A 38 11.36 11.92 33.00
C ALA A 38 12.07 11.71 31.65
N GLU A 39 13.41 11.76 31.69
CA GLU A 39 14.35 12.03 30.62
C GLU A 39 14.61 10.89 29.62
N CYS A 40 14.99 11.26 28.40
CA CYS A 40 15.25 10.40 27.25
C CYS A 40 16.73 9.99 27.20
N SER A 41 17.03 8.69 27.27
CA SER A 41 18.38 8.15 27.04
C SER A 41 18.42 7.22 25.82
N SER A 42 19.65 6.94 25.38
CA SER A 42 20.11 6.46 24.06
C SER A 42 19.55 5.12 23.53
N SER A 43 18.59 4.51 24.21
CA SER A 43 17.76 3.39 23.73
C SER A 43 16.55 3.82 22.89
N SER A 44 16.35 5.12 22.70
CA SER A 44 15.19 5.70 22.00
C SER A 44 15.20 5.54 20.48
N LEU A 45 16.33 5.17 19.86
CA LEU A 45 16.41 5.01 18.39
C LEU A 45 15.76 3.71 17.89
N ALA A 46 15.76 2.64 18.68
CA ALA A 46 15.05 1.40 18.34
C ALA A 46 13.51 1.54 18.49
N MET A 47 13.05 2.52 19.28
CA MET A 47 11.64 2.71 19.61
C MET A 47 10.89 3.54 18.55
N LEU A 48 11.59 4.33 17.75
CA LEU A 48 11.00 5.15 16.69
C LEU A 48 10.75 4.38 15.38
N VAL A 49 11.46 3.27 15.15
CA VAL A 49 11.18 2.37 14.00
C VAL A 49 9.88 1.58 14.23
N PHE A 50 9.45 1.45 15.49
CA PHE A 50 8.27 0.67 15.88
C PHE A 50 6.92 1.36 15.62
N ASP A 51 6.86 2.66 15.30
CA ASP A 51 5.56 3.36 15.21
C ASP A 51 4.87 3.14 13.85
N GLU A 52 5.60 3.20 12.74
CA GLU A 52 5.00 3.07 11.40
C GLU A 52 4.77 1.62 10.96
N GLN A 53 5.69 0.70 11.28
CA GLN A 53 5.51 -0.72 10.96
C GLN A 53 4.29 -1.28 11.70
N VAL A 54 4.21 -1.02 13.01
CA VAL A 54 3.08 -1.45 13.83
C VAL A 54 1.81 -0.78 13.35
N PHE A 55 1.79 0.49 12.92
CA PHE A 55 0.57 1.12 12.42
C PHE A 55 0.01 0.41 11.18
N ILE A 56 0.84 0.09 10.18
CA ILE A 56 0.39 -0.63 8.97
C ILE A 56 -0.04 -2.06 9.33
N TYR A 57 0.76 -2.77 10.12
CA TYR A 57 0.40 -4.09 10.63
C TYR A 57 -0.89 -4.07 11.46
N THR A 58 -1.16 -3.00 12.21
CA THR A 58 -2.37 -2.83 13.03
C THR A 58 -3.56 -2.49 12.16
N GLN A 59 -3.41 -1.66 11.11
CA GLN A 59 -4.47 -1.41 10.14
C GLN A 59 -4.86 -2.70 9.40
N ILE A 60 -3.87 -3.52 8.99
CA ILE A 60 -4.09 -4.86 8.42
C ILE A 60 -4.71 -5.82 9.46
N ARG A 61 -4.31 -5.71 10.74
CA ARG A 61 -4.88 -6.46 11.87
C ARG A 61 -6.35 -6.13 12.11
N THR A 62 -6.73 -4.85 12.04
CA THR A 62 -8.13 -4.41 12.14
C THR A 62 -8.96 -4.87 10.95
N ILE A 63 -8.33 -5.11 9.80
CA ILE A 63 -8.99 -5.74 8.64
C ILE A 63 -9.30 -7.22 8.93
N ASN A 64 -8.41 -7.94 9.62
CA ASN A 64 -8.54 -9.36 9.98
C ASN A 64 -9.21 -9.61 11.35
N THR A 65 -10.53 -9.74 11.40
CA THR A 65 -11.30 -10.16 12.60
C THR A 65 -11.11 -11.63 13.02
N GLY A 66 -10.02 -12.29 12.61
CA GLY A 66 -9.72 -13.69 12.94
C GLY A 66 -8.36 -13.81 13.61
N TYR A 67 -8.34 -14.11 14.90
CA TYR A 67 -7.14 -14.24 15.72
C TYR A 67 -6.14 -15.32 15.23
N HIS A 68 -6.51 -16.14 14.24
CA HIS A 68 -5.68 -17.23 13.71
C HIS A 68 -5.08 -16.97 12.31
N THR A 69 -5.72 -16.18 11.46
CA THR A 69 -5.14 -15.92 10.12
C THR A 69 -4.03 -14.88 10.20
N HIS A 70 -4.04 -14.01 11.21
CA HIS A 70 -3.11 -12.89 11.38
C HIS A 70 -1.64 -13.30 11.59
N PHE A 71 -1.39 -14.55 11.99
CA PHE A 71 -0.05 -15.08 12.30
C PHE A 71 0.65 -15.77 11.11
N LEU A 72 -0.05 -15.94 9.98
CA LEU A 72 0.48 -16.65 8.80
C LEU A 72 0.82 -15.71 7.64
N TRP A 73 0.21 -14.53 7.57
CA TRP A 73 0.62 -13.49 6.60
C TRP A 73 1.97 -12.94 7.08
N PHE A 74 2.98 -12.89 6.21
CA PHE A 74 4.33 -12.41 6.53
C PHE A 74 5.16 -13.31 7.48
N GLN A 75 5.05 -14.64 7.42
CA GLN A 75 6.00 -15.51 8.15
C GLN A 75 7.47 -15.22 7.78
N ASP A 76 7.69 -14.75 6.57
CA ASP A 76 8.97 -14.35 5.98
C ASP A 76 9.20 -12.83 5.97
N MET A 77 8.31 -12.03 6.57
CA MET A 77 8.34 -10.56 6.53
C MET A 77 8.20 -9.96 5.11
N GLU A 78 7.67 -10.74 4.16
CA GLU A 78 7.42 -10.34 2.78
C GLU A 78 5.94 -10.57 2.39
N VAL A 79 5.50 -9.98 1.27
CA VAL A 79 4.15 -10.15 0.73
C VAL A 79 4.21 -10.78 -0.64
N SER A 80 3.69 -12.00 -0.75
CA SER A 80 3.48 -12.65 -2.04
C SER A 80 2.26 -12.10 -2.79
N PRO A 81 2.17 -12.31 -4.12
CA PRO A 81 1.01 -11.89 -4.91
C PRO A 81 -0.33 -12.45 -4.37
N ASN A 82 -0.34 -13.68 -3.85
CA ASN A 82 -1.52 -14.29 -3.24
C ASN A 82 -1.94 -13.56 -1.97
N GLU A 83 -0.98 -13.11 -1.16
CA GLU A 83 -1.26 -12.38 0.07
C GLU A 83 -1.77 -10.97 -0.23
N LEU A 84 -1.17 -10.29 -1.20
CA LEU A 84 -1.67 -9.00 -1.68
C LEU A 84 -3.12 -9.10 -2.17
N MET A 85 -3.43 -10.12 -2.98
CA MET A 85 -4.79 -10.38 -3.47
C MET A 85 -5.80 -10.53 -2.33
N ASN A 86 -5.47 -11.33 -1.32
CA ASN A 86 -6.35 -11.57 -0.17
C ASN A 86 -6.54 -10.30 0.66
N ILE A 87 -5.50 -9.49 0.83
CA ILE A 87 -5.58 -8.20 1.54
C ILE A 87 -6.51 -7.24 0.79
N LEU A 88 -6.29 -7.05 -0.52
CA LEU A 88 -7.05 -6.10 -1.32
C LEU A 88 -8.53 -6.49 -1.44
N ASN A 89 -8.81 -7.77 -1.72
CA ASN A 89 -10.20 -8.26 -1.82
C ASN A 89 -10.94 -8.15 -0.48
N LYS A 90 -10.24 -8.27 0.65
CA LYS A 90 -10.84 -8.09 1.97
C LYS A 90 -11.15 -6.63 2.31
N ILE A 91 -10.43 -5.67 1.73
CA ILE A 91 -10.77 -4.24 1.85
C ILE A 91 -12.02 -3.95 1.03
N ILE A 92 -12.05 -4.42 -0.22
CA ILE A 92 -13.20 -4.26 -1.11
C ILE A 92 -14.47 -4.80 -0.45
N SER A 93 -14.41 -5.98 0.19
CA SER A 93 -15.59 -6.57 0.84
C SER A 93 -16.18 -5.71 1.97
N LYS A 94 -15.42 -4.74 2.50
CA LYS A 94 -15.91 -3.77 3.50
C LYS A 94 -16.51 -2.51 2.87
N HIS A 95 -16.31 -2.30 1.58
CA HIS A 95 -16.74 -1.13 0.82
C HIS A 95 -17.68 -1.56 -0.30
N GLY A 96 -18.94 -1.84 0.06
CA GLY A 96 -19.98 -2.24 -0.91
C GLY A 96 -20.41 -1.14 -1.88
N ASP A 97 -19.88 0.07 -1.73
CA ASP A 97 -20.04 1.21 -2.64
C ASP A 97 -19.09 1.15 -3.85
N LEU A 98 -18.07 0.29 -3.83
CA LEU A 98 -17.11 0.14 -4.92
C LEU A 98 -17.54 -0.96 -5.89
N LYS A 99 -17.67 -0.62 -7.18
CA LYS A 99 -17.87 -1.61 -8.24
C LYS A 99 -16.51 -2.20 -8.63
N THR A 100 -16.43 -3.53 -8.63
CA THR A 100 -15.22 -4.30 -8.97
C THR A 100 -15.58 -5.76 -9.16
N ASP A 101 -14.85 -6.47 -10.02
CA ASP A 101 -14.91 -7.92 -10.17
C ASP A 101 -14.00 -8.67 -9.16
N GLY A 102 -13.17 -7.90 -8.44
CA GLY A 102 -12.20 -8.38 -7.47
C GLY A 102 -10.80 -8.51 -8.08
N PHE A 103 -9.77 -8.23 -7.29
CA PHE A 103 -8.39 -8.38 -7.74
C PHE A 103 -8.09 -9.86 -8.03
N THR A 104 -7.72 -10.12 -9.28
CA THR A 104 -7.22 -11.42 -9.71
C THR A 104 -5.77 -11.63 -9.27
N ILE A 105 -5.34 -12.89 -9.27
CA ILE A 105 -3.93 -13.22 -8.99
C ILE A 105 -2.99 -12.63 -10.04
N GLU A 106 -3.42 -12.50 -11.29
CA GLU A 106 -2.61 -11.93 -12.36
C GLU A 106 -2.41 -10.42 -12.18
N SER A 107 -3.48 -9.70 -11.80
CA SER A 107 -3.38 -8.28 -11.43
C SER A 107 -2.42 -8.09 -10.26
N CYS A 108 -2.52 -8.93 -9.22
CA CYS A 108 -1.62 -8.84 -8.06
C CYS A 108 -0.18 -9.23 -8.40
N ARG A 109 0.05 -10.24 -9.26
CA ARG A 109 1.39 -10.59 -9.75
C ARG A 109 2.02 -9.43 -10.50
N SER A 110 1.25 -8.77 -11.37
CA SER A 110 1.74 -7.59 -12.07
C SER A 110 2.07 -6.47 -11.08
N MET A 111 1.18 -6.17 -10.11
CA MET A 111 1.45 -5.15 -9.10
C MET A 111 2.68 -5.46 -8.25
N VAL A 112 2.93 -6.72 -7.90
CA VAL A 112 4.15 -7.10 -7.19
C VAL A 112 5.37 -6.88 -8.07
N ALA A 113 5.36 -7.39 -9.32
CA ALA A 113 6.49 -7.28 -10.23
C ALA A 113 6.93 -5.82 -10.46
N VAL A 114 5.99 -4.88 -10.64
CA VAL A 114 6.35 -3.47 -10.87
C VAL A 114 6.87 -2.73 -9.63
N MET A 115 6.63 -3.29 -8.44
CA MET A 115 7.01 -2.67 -7.16
C MET A 115 8.24 -3.33 -6.53
N ASP A 116 8.50 -4.60 -6.88
CA ASP A 116 9.62 -5.45 -6.49
C ASP A 116 10.94 -4.91 -7.04
N SER A 117 11.57 -4.02 -6.27
CA SER A 117 12.79 -3.32 -6.66
C SER A 117 14.04 -4.17 -6.39
N ASP A 118 13.94 -5.16 -5.49
CA ASP A 118 15.02 -6.08 -5.13
C ASP A 118 14.95 -7.42 -5.87
N SER A 119 13.96 -7.61 -6.76
CA SER A 119 13.76 -8.81 -7.58
C SER A 119 13.59 -10.09 -6.76
N THR A 120 13.02 -9.97 -5.57
CA THR A 120 12.71 -11.10 -4.68
C THR A 120 11.49 -11.88 -5.15
N GLY A 121 10.68 -11.30 -6.03
CA GLY A 121 9.38 -11.84 -6.47
C GLY A 121 8.27 -11.66 -5.43
N LYS A 122 8.55 -10.92 -4.35
CA LYS A 122 7.63 -10.57 -3.27
C LYS A 122 7.86 -9.11 -2.89
N LEU A 123 7.01 -8.57 -2.01
CA LEU A 123 7.20 -7.21 -1.51
C LEU A 123 7.74 -7.23 -0.09
N GLY A 124 8.92 -6.67 0.09
CA GLY A 124 9.45 -6.37 1.42
C GLY A 124 8.62 -5.29 2.12
N PHE A 125 8.87 -5.08 3.41
CA PHE A 125 8.12 -4.12 4.22
C PHE A 125 8.06 -2.71 3.59
N HIS A 126 9.17 -2.19 3.08
CA HIS A 126 9.25 -0.83 2.55
C HIS A 126 8.43 -0.68 1.26
N GLU A 127 8.51 -1.67 0.37
CA GLU A 127 7.77 -1.70 -0.90
C GLU A 127 6.28 -1.86 -0.65
N PHE A 128 5.90 -2.78 0.25
CA PHE A 128 4.52 -2.96 0.65
C PHE A 128 3.96 -1.70 1.33
N LYS A 129 4.74 -1.05 2.21
CA LYS A 129 4.34 0.22 2.83
C LYS A 129 4.07 1.30 1.78
N HIS A 130 4.94 1.41 0.78
CA HIS A 130 4.79 2.39 -0.30
C HIS A 130 3.53 2.13 -1.13
N ILE A 131 3.35 0.91 -1.64
CA ILE A 131 2.15 0.55 -2.43
C ILE A 131 0.87 0.73 -1.59
N TRP A 132 0.89 0.31 -0.32
CA TRP A 132 -0.28 0.38 0.56
C TRP A 132 -0.75 1.82 0.82
N ASN A 133 0.19 2.73 1.07
CA ASN A 133 -0.15 4.13 1.29
C ASN A 133 -0.71 4.79 0.02
N ASN A 134 -0.15 4.46 -1.14
CA ASN A 134 -0.66 4.92 -2.42
C ASN A 134 -2.06 4.37 -2.71
N ILE A 135 -2.31 3.08 -2.50
CA ILE A 135 -3.65 2.48 -2.68
C ILE A 135 -4.70 3.18 -1.81
N LYS A 136 -4.41 3.44 -0.53
CA LYS A 136 -5.34 4.17 0.35
C LYS A 136 -5.60 5.60 -0.14
N LYS A 137 -4.56 6.30 -0.59
CA LYS A 137 -4.69 7.65 -1.17
C LYS A 137 -5.60 7.61 -2.40
N TRP A 138 -5.33 6.69 -3.33
CA TRP A 138 -6.08 6.55 -4.56
C TRP A 138 -7.51 6.07 -4.33
N GLN A 139 -7.76 5.24 -3.31
CA GLN A 139 -9.10 4.89 -2.88
C GLN A 139 -9.90 6.11 -2.41
N GLY A 140 -9.28 7.01 -1.64
CA GLY A 140 -9.90 8.28 -1.26
C GLY A 140 -10.21 9.19 -2.45
N VAL A 141 -9.31 9.23 -3.44
CA VAL A 141 -9.55 9.95 -4.70
C VAL A 141 -10.70 9.33 -5.48
N TYR A 142 -10.71 8.00 -5.66
CA TYR A 142 -11.77 7.29 -6.37
C TYR A 142 -13.15 7.65 -5.81
N LYS A 143 -13.32 7.54 -4.49
CA LYS A 143 -14.58 7.88 -3.81
C LYS A 143 -14.99 9.35 -3.87
N SER A 144 -14.04 10.26 -4.07
CA SER A 144 -14.34 11.71 -4.14
C SER A 144 -14.60 12.20 -5.56
N TYR A 145 -14.20 11.44 -6.57
CA TYR A 145 -14.33 11.80 -7.98
C TYR A 145 -15.38 10.99 -8.74
N ASP A 146 -15.90 9.89 -8.17
CA ASP A 146 -17.16 9.24 -8.56
C ASP A 146 -18.35 10.14 -8.15
N ARG A 147 -18.65 11.14 -8.99
CA ARG A 147 -19.63 12.20 -8.68
C ARG A 147 -21.05 11.73 -8.89
N ASP A 148 -21.24 10.86 -9.89
CA ASP A 148 -22.53 10.26 -10.21
C ASP A 148 -22.89 9.08 -9.30
N ARG A 149 -21.94 8.62 -8.46
CA ARG A 149 -22.08 7.47 -7.56
C ARG A 149 -22.40 6.19 -8.32
N SER A 150 -21.87 6.07 -9.53
CA SER A 150 -21.96 4.87 -10.34
C SER A 150 -21.15 3.71 -9.75
N GLY A 151 -20.23 4.00 -8.82
CA GLY A 151 -19.25 3.05 -8.32
C GLY A 151 -18.07 2.84 -9.28
N THR A 152 -18.03 3.61 -10.38
CA THR A 152 -17.01 3.59 -11.44
C THR A 152 -16.50 5.00 -11.70
N ILE A 153 -15.32 5.13 -12.31
CA ILE A 153 -14.82 6.41 -12.82
C ILE A 153 -15.05 6.45 -14.33
N GLY A 154 -15.91 7.37 -14.76
CA GLY A 154 -16.18 7.59 -16.18
C GLY A 154 -15.07 8.38 -16.89
N ALA A 155 -15.12 8.40 -18.23
CA ALA A 155 -14.15 9.12 -19.07
C ALA A 155 -14.05 10.63 -18.75
N ASP A 156 -15.15 11.26 -18.32
CA ASP A 156 -15.19 12.68 -17.95
C ASP A 156 -14.60 12.95 -16.55
N GLU A 157 -14.61 11.96 -15.67
CA GLU A 157 -14.12 12.05 -14.28
C GLU A 157 -12.63 11.69 -14.19
N LEU A 158 -12.17 10.79 -15.07
CA LEU A 158 -10.83 10.22 -15.09
C LEU A 158 -9.70 11.29 -15.09
N PRO A 159 -9.73 12.36 -15.92
CA PRO A 159 -8.64 13.33 -15.95
C PRO A 159 -8.49 14.08 -14.63
N ALA A 160 -9.62 14.37 -13.97
CA ALA A 160 -9.62 15.08 -12.70
C ALA A 160 -9.15 14.16 -11.56
N ALA A 161 -9.58 12.89 -11.56
CA ALA A 161 -9.13 11.87 -10.61
C ALA A 161 -7.61 11.62 -10.72
N PHE A 162 -7.08 11.43 -11.93
CA PHE A 162 -5.64 11.19 -12.14
C PHE A 162 -4.78 12.39 -11.76
N ARG A 163 -5.25 13.61 -12.01
CA ARG A 163 -4.58 14.83 -11.57
C ARG A 163 -4.52 14.91 -10.04
N ALA A 164 -5.61 14.55 -9.34
CA ALA A 164 -5.64 14.50 -7.88
C ALA A 164 -4.79 13.36 -7.30
N ALA A 165 -4.67 12.24 -8.03
CA ALA A 165 -3.76 11.14 -7.68
C ALA A 165 -2.28 11.54 -7.77
N GLY A 166 -1.96 12.53 -8.60
CA GLY A 166 -0.61 13.10 -8.78
C GLY A 166 -0.02 12.91 -10.18
N PHE A 167 -0.83 12.54 -11.17
CA PHE A 167 -0.38 12.21 -12.52
C PHE A 167 -0.99 13.17 -13.56
N PRO A 168 -0.28 14.26 -13.90
CA PRO A 168 -0.70 15.17 -14.97
C PRO A 168 -0.34 14.55 -16.33
N LEU A 169 -1.24 13.74 -16.88
CA LEU A 169 -1.07 13.11 -18.18
C LEU A 169 -1.62 14.01 -19.31
N ASN A 170 -1.14 13.77 -20.53
CA ASN A 170 -1.71 14.38 -21.74
C ASN A 170 -2.91 13.58 -22.27
N ASP A 171 -3.70 14.19 -23.15
CA ASP A 171 -4.93 13.59 -23.68
C ASP A 171 -4.68 12.28 -24.42
N GLN A 172 -3.55 12.15 -25.11
CA GLN A 172 -3.18 10.93 -25.84
C GLN A 172 -2.96 9.74 -24.87
N LEU A 173 -2.29 9.96 -23.74
CA LEU A 173 -2.10 8.95 -22.71
C LEU A 173 -3.42 8.57 -22.06
N PHE A 174 -4.31 9.53 -21.79
CA PHE A 174 -5.65 9.23 -21.27
C PHE A 174 -6.46 8.32 -22.20
N GLN A 175 -6.44 8.58 -23.51
CA GLN A 175 -7.12 7.74 -24.49
C GLN A 175 -6.59 6.30 -24.51
N MET A 176 -5.27 6.11 -24.33
CA MET A 176 -4.69 4.77 -24.23
C MET A 176 -5.06 4.06 -22.92
N ILE A 177 -5.09 4.79 -21.81
CA ILE A 177 -5.52 4.27 -20.50
C ILE A 177 -6.97 3.80 -20.56
N ILE A 178 -7.88 4.64 -21.07
CA ILE A 178 -9.30 4.30 -21.20
C ILE A 178 -9.46 3.02 -22.03
N ARG A 179 -8.81 2.93 -23.19
CA ARG A 179 -8.90 1.73 -24.05
C ARG A 179 -8.38 0.45 -23.41
N ARG A 180 -7.43 0.55 -22.48
CA ARG A 180 -6.78 -0.61 -21.86
C ARG A 180 -7.44 -1.05 -20.55
N TYR A 181 -8.02 -0.13 -19.80
CA TYR A 181 -8.46 -0.34 -18.42
C TYR A 181 -9.94 -0.04 -18.18
N SER A 182 -10.64 0.56 -19.14
CA SER A 182 -12.08 0.81 -19.04
C SER A 182 -12.88 -0.23 -19.81
N ASP A 183 -14.16 -0.35 -19.46
CA ASP A 183 -15.14 -1.15 -20.20
C ASP A 183 -15.52 -0.50 -21.56
N GLU A 184 -16.40 -1.16 -22.32
CA GLU A 184 -16.89 -0.67 -23.62
C GLU A 184 -17.59 0.70 -23.54
N ASN A 185 -18.06 1.09 -22.35
CA ASN A 185 -18.72 2.36 -22.10
C ASN A 185 -17.74 3.44 -21.62
N GLY A 186 -16.45 3.12 -21.47
CA GLY A 186 -15.43 4.03 -20.96
C GLY A 186 -15.43 4.18 -19.44
N ASN A 187 -16.09 3.28 -18.70
CA ASN A 187 -16.10 3.27 -17.25
C ASN A 187 -14.98 2.38 -16.71
N MET A 188 -14.24 2.88 -15.73
CA MET A 188 -13.17 2.16 -15.06
C MET A 188 -13.64 1.74 -13.66
N ASP A 189 -13.59 0.44 -13.37
CA ASP A 189 -13.86 -0.10 -12.04
C ASP A 189 -12.66 0.08 -11.09
N PHE A 190 -12.86 -0.29 -9.82
CA PHE A 190 -11.89 0.01 -8.78
C PHE A 190 -10.58 -0.78 -8.94
N ASP A 191 -10.63 -2.05 -9.33
CA ASP A 191 -9.44 -2.89 -9.50
C ASP A 191 -8.62 -2.48 -10.72
N ASN A 192 -9.25 -2.14 -11.86
CA ASN A 192 -8.53 -1.60 -13.01
C ASN A 192 -7.96 -0.21 -12.72
N TYR A 193 -8.68 0.64 -11.99
CA TYR A 193 -8.18 1.94 -11.55
C TYR A 193 -6.91 1.83 -10.70
N ILE A 194 -6.92 0.97 -9.67
CA ILE A 194 -5.75 0.75 -8.83
C ILE A 194 -4.61 0.10 -9.63
N GLY A 195 -4.90 -0.92 -10.44
CA GLY A 195 -3.89 -1.58 -11.28
C GLY A 195 -3.22 -0.62 -12.26
N CYS A 196 -3.98 0.30 -12.87
CA CYS A 196 -3.45 1.34 -13.73
C CYS A 196 -2.53 2.29 -12.96
N LEU A 197 -2.95 2.78 -11.79
CA LEU A 197 -2.15 3.74 -11.01
C LEU A 197 -0.89 3.13 -10.41
N VAL A 198 -0.93 1.85 -9.98
CA VAL A 198 0.27 1.13 -9.52
C VAL A 198 1.30 1.06 -10.64
N ARG A 199 0.89 0.64 -11.85
CA ARG A 199 1.78 0.56 -13.01
C ARG A 199 2.31 1.94 -13.41
N LEU A 200 1.45 2.95 -13.41
CA LEU A 200 1.84 4.32 -13.75
C LEU A 200 2.87 4.90 -12.75
N ASP A 201 2.66 4.71 -11.44
CA ASP A 201 3.61 5.12 -10.40
C ASP A 201 4.98 4.45 -10.61
N ALA A 202 4.99 3.13 -10.83
CA ALA A 202 6.20 2.37 -11.06
C ALA A 202 6.97 2.87 -12.29
N MET A 203 6.29 3.09 -13.42
CA MET A 203 6.91 3.62 -14.64
C MET A 203 7.49 5.02 -14.44
N CYS A 204 6.76 5.91 -13.74
CA CYS A 204 7.26 7.23 -13.41
C CYS A 204 8.50 7.17 -12.49
N ARG A 205 8.54 6.25 -11.52
CA ARG A 205 9.69 6.06 -10.63
C ARG A 205 10.90 5.47 -11.36
N ALA A 206 10.68 4.48 -12.23
CA ALA A 206 11.72 3.89 -13.06
C ALA A 206 12.35 4.95 -13.97
N PHE A 207 11.52 5.74 -14.66
CA PHE A 207 11.98 6.84 -15.51
C PHE A 207 12.82 7.86 -14.73
N LYS A 208 12.33 8.34 -13.58
CA LYS A 208 13.07 9.29 -12.72
C LYS A 208 14.39 8.75 -12.20
N THR A 209 14.49 7.44 -11.99
CA THR A 209 15.74 6.80 -11.54
C THR A 209 16.80 6.78 -12.66
N LEU A 210 16.34 6.67 -13.91
CA LEU A 210 17.20 6.61 -15.10
C LEU A 210 17.56 8.01 -15.63
N ASP A 211 16.65 8.97 -15.54
CA ASP A 211 16.83 10.38 -15.95
C ASP A 211 17.59 11.17 -14.87
N LYS A 212 18.91 11.00 -14.81
CA LYS A 212 19.77 11.61 -13.78
C LYS A 212 19.99 13.11 -13.98
N ASP A 213 19.90 13.58 -15.22
CA ASP A 213 20.06 14.98 -15.63
C ASP A 213 18.74 15.76 -15.68
N ASN A 214 17.59 15.09 -15.50
CA ASN A 214 16.24 15.66 -15.58
C ASN A 214 16.00 16.37 -16.92
N ASP A 215 16.54 15.83 -18.00
CA ASP A 215 16.38 16.38 -19.34
C ASP A 215 15.11 15.85 -20.03
N GLY A 216 14.41 14.90 -19.39
CA GLY A 216 13.19 14.29 -19.91
C GLY A 216 13.45 13.20 -20.94
N THR A 217 14.69 12.71 -21.05
CA THR A 217 15.08 11.62 -21.94
C THR A 217 15.91 10.57 -21.19
N ILE A 218 15.78 9.31 -21.61
CA ILE A 218 16.59 8.21 -21.06
C ILE A 218 17.29 7.49 -22.21
N LYS A 219 18.56 7.14 -22.02
CA LYS A 219 19.30 6.28 -22.94
C LYS A 219 19.38 4.90 -22.33
N VAL A 220 18.77 3.93 -23.00
CA VAL A 220 18.73 2.53 -22.58
C VAL A 220 19.23 1.63 -23.70
N ASN A 221 19.94 0.56 -23.34
CA ASN A 221 20.31 -0.50 -24.28
C ASN A 221 19.17 -1.55 -24.37
N VAL A 222 19.32 -2.53 -25.28
CA VAL A 222 18.28 -3.56 -25.52
C VAL A 222 17.99 -4.39 -24.25
N GLN A 223 19.02 -4.71 -23.46
CA GLN A 223 18.84 -5.52 -22.25
C GLN A 223 18.09 -4.73 -21.17
N GLU A 224 18.45 -3.47 -20.95
CA GLU A 224 17.76 -2.56 -20.02
C GLU A 224 16.32 -2.34 -20.47
N TRP A 225 16.09 -2.14 -21.77
CA TRP A 225 14.74 -2.02 -22.33
C TRP A 225 13.89 -3.25 -22.05
N LEU A 226 14.43 -4.45 -22.30
CA LEU A 226 13.71 -5.70 -22.03
C LEU A 226 13.38 -5.87 -20.54
N GLN A 227 14.31 -5.53 -19.65
CA GLN A 227 14.06 -5.54 -18.20
C GLN A 227 12.94 -4.57 -17.81
N LEU A 228 12.95 -3.36 -18.37
CA LEU A 228 11.97 -2.30 -18.12
C LEU A 228 10.58 -2.55 -18.70
N THR A 229 10.42 -3.48 -19.65
CA THR A 229 9.11 -3.76 -20.27
C THR A 229 8.53 -5.14 -19.92
N MET A 230 9.38 -6.11 -19.55
CA MET A 230 8.94 -7.49 -19.30
C MET A 230 8.68 -7.80 -17.82
N TYR A 231 9.37 -7.10 -16.91
CA TYR A 231 9.25 -7.31 -15.46
C TYR A 231 8.50 -6.17 -14.76
N SER A 232 7.73 -5.41 -15.55
CA SER A 232 7.13 -4.12 -15.22
C SER A 232 5.66 -4.02 -15.63
#